data_AF-G4TGF6-F1
#
_entry.id   AF-G4TGF6-F1
#
_cell.length_a   1.000
_cell.length_b   1.000
_cell.length_c   1.000
_cell.angle_alpha   90.00
_cell.angle_beta   90.00
_cell.angle_gamma   90.00
#
_symmetry.space_group_name_H-M   'P 1'
#
loop_
_entity.id
_entity.type
_entity.pdbx_description
1 polymer ?
#
loop_
_entity_poly.entity_id
_entity_poly.type
_entity_poly.pdbx_seq_one_letter_code
_entity_poly.pdbx_strand_id
1 'polypeptide(L)'
;MAEPKEVTTQYAVAKASTILTGRKLVLAHIGFLLSVLCFSLDQTIVTTALPKLASEFRALDRLPWVVTAYLLTTAGLMLFFGQILTIARAKWIYVTCIIIFECGSIVCGVARSMDVLIFGRAVQGVGAAGMFTSIITILSQITDLSTRPLLFGTFGAVFGCSSVLGPLLGGAFTDHVTWRWCFFINLPLGGLSLLAALAFQPNTLPPRKSYYASMTTFQKWASLDWFGGVLSLASIICLLLPLQWGGVTKPWDDKAVIALFVTFGVIFIAFITWEYHKGERAMLPLSLLRNRTQVGASGGAFMARIAFLSATYYLPFYYQAKGRSASQSGIDVIPFMLSIVLGSLIGSTLVKRTGHYWTLLVTGPLIGAVGAGLMFTVDETTPTPKLIGYQILFGIGSGLAVQLAMLSIQAEYADRVSLIPQASSFNQFCQMLGGAIGVAIAGTIFSNQLSKNLDIYAHSLPPNIIHGVKQSVTVIFELPPEMRAAAVKAYIKSLDYVFILAVPACGVWALLGLMVRNWNLKRRAGETGYRGGVQ
;
A
#
# COMPACT_ATOMS: atom_id res chain seq x y z
N MET A 1 -35.35 -12.87 10.93
CA MET A 1 -36.34 -12.38 9.94
C MET A 1 -35.93 -12.93 8.59
N ALA A 2 -36.74 -13.81 8.00
CA ALA A 2 -36.50 -14.33 6.65
C ALA A 2 -36.75 -13.21 5.63
N GLU A 3 -35.79 -12.96 4.72
CA GLU A 3 -36.02 -12.07 3.58
C GLU A 3 -37.17 -12.63 2.71
N PRO A 4 -38.07 -11.77 2.19
CA PRO A 4 -39.20 -12.24 1.38
C PRO A 4 -38.71 -12.93 0.11
N LYS A 5 -39.23 -14.13 -0.17
CA LYS A 5 -38.82 -15.00 -1.29
C LYS A 5 -38.77 -14.29 -2.65
N GLU A 6 -39.68 -13.35 -2.93
CA GLU A 6 -39.69 -12.56 -4.18
C GLU A 6 -38.44 -11.69 -4.39
N VAL A 7 -37.86 -11.13 -3.32
CA VAL A 7 -36.64 -10.30 -3.40
C VAL A 7 -35.46 -11.17 -3.83
N THR A 8 -35.37 -12.39 -3.29
CA THR A 8 -34.36 -13.40 -3.63
C THR A 8 -34.43 -13.82 -5.11
N THR A 9 -35.64 -14.02 -5.64
CA THR A 9 -35.84 -14.46 -7.03
C THR A 9 -35.53 -13.36 -8.04
N GLN A 10 -35.94 -12.11 -7.78
CA GLN A 10 -35.55 -10.96 -8.62
C GLN A 10 -34.05 -10.66 -8.54
N TYR A 11 -33.41 -10.86 -7.38
CA TYR A 11 -31.96 -10.74 -7.23
C TYR A 11 -31.19 -11.79 -8.03
N ALA A 12 -31.67 -13.03 -8.04
CA ALA A 12 -31.06 -14.10 -8.83
C ALA A 12 -31.13 -13.79 -10.34
N VAL A 13 -32.26 -13.25 -10.81
CA VAL A 13 -32.47 -12.88 -12.21
C VAL A 13 -31.66 -11.63 -12.61
N ALA A 14 -31.59 -10.60 -11.76
CA ALA A 14 -30.77 -9.41 -12.01
C ALA A 14 -29.26 -9.69 -11.91
N LYS A 15 -28.85 -10.62 -11.03
CA LYS A 15 -27.46 -11.08 -10.95
C LYS A 15 -27.08 -11.91 -12.17
N ALA A 16 -27.98 -12.78 -12.65
CA ALA A 16 -27.77 -13.56 -13.87
C ALA A 16 -27.59 -12.69 -15.13
N SER A 17 -28.28 -11.54 -15.22
CA SER A 17 -28.12 -10.62 -16.36
C SER A 17 -26.87 -9.71 -16.29
N THR A 18 -26.20 -9.64 -15.13
CA THR A 18 -25.02 -8.78 -14.91
C THR A 18 -23.70 -9.55 -14.99
N ILE A 19 -23.73 -10.87 -14.88
CA ILE A 19 -22.52 -11.70 -14.94
C ILE A 19 -21.92 -11.62 -16.34
N LEU A 20 -20.68 -11.17 -16.42
CA LEU A 20 -19.93 -11.14 -17.67
C LEU A 20 -19.23 -12.48 -17.88
N THR A 21 -19.30 -13.02 -19.09
CA THR A 21 -18.61 -14.24 -19.50
C THR A 21 -17.84 -14.04 -20.80
N GLY A 22 -16.86 -14.92 -21.06
CA GLY A 22 -16.08 -14.94 -22.30
C GLY A 22 -15.27 -13.66 -22.55
N ARG A 23 -15.25 -13.20 -23.80
CA ARG A 23 -14.39 -12.09 -24.26
C ARG A 23 -14.65 -10.76 -23.52
N LYS A 24 -15.91 -10.47 -23.17
CA LYS A 24 -16.27 -9.22 -22.47
C LYS A 24 -15.69 -9.17 -21.06
N LEU A 25 -15.70 -10.29 -20.33
CA LEU A 25 -15.09 -10.39 -19.00
C LEU A 25 -13.57 -10.18 -19.07
N VAL A 26 -12.91 -10.82 -20.04
CA VAL A 26 -11.45 -10.69 -20.22
C VAL A 26 -11.06 -9.24 -20.51
N LEU A 27 -11.76 -8.56 -21.42
CA LEU A 27 -11.45 -7.16 -21.76
C LEU A 27 -11.72 -6.20 -20.58
N ALA A 28 -12.82 -6.39 -19.85
CA ALA A 28 -13.08 -5.62 -18.63
C ALA A 28 -12.02 -5.86 -17.55
N HIS A 29 -11.58 -7.11 -17.39
CA HIS A 29 -10.57 -7.49 -16.41
C HIS A 29 -9.18 -6.97 -16.78
N ILE A 30 -8.80 -6.97 -18.06
CA ILE A 30 -7.57 -6.31 -18.53
C ILE A 30 -7.57 -4.82 -18.15
N GLY A 31 -8.72 -4.14 -18.29
CA GLY A 31 -8.88 -2.77 -17.79
C GLY A 31 -8.57 -2.65 -16.30
N PHE A 32 -9.11 -3.56 -15.47
CA PHE A 32 -8.77 -3.60 -14.04
C PHE A 32 -7.28 -3.83 -13.80
N LEU A 33 -6.65 -4.75 -14.52
CA LEU A 33 -5.22 -5.04 -14.39
C LEU A 33 -4.36 -3.82 -14.73
N LEU A 34 -4.74 -3.05 -15.76
CA LEU A 34 -4.06 -1.80 -16.12
C LEU A 34 -4.19 -0.74 -15.02
N SER A 35 -5.37 -0.56 -14.42
CA SER A 35 -5.50 0.36 -13.28
C SER A 35 -4.78 -0.10 -12.03
N VAL A 36 -4.78 -1.41 -11.74
CA VAL A 36 -3.98 -1.97 -10.64
C VAL A 36 -2.50 -1.74 -10.93
N LEU A 37 -2.06 -1.90 -12.18
CA LEU A 37 -0.70 -1.62 -12.61
C LEU A 37 -0.35 -0.15 -12.43
N CYS A 38 -1.20 0.82 -12.83
CA CYS A 38 -0.98 2.24 -12.54
C CYS A 38 -0.77 2.47 -11.04
N PHE A 39 -1.71 1.97 -10.24
CA PHE A 39 -1.69 2.15 -8.79
C PHE A 39 -0.44 1.55 -8.13
N SER A 40 -0.05 0.35 -8.55
CA SER A 40 1.06 -0.39 -7.92
C SER A 40 2.42 0.03 -8.46
N LEU A 41 2.52 0.38 -9.75
CA LEU A 41 3.72 0.90 -10.39
C LEU A 41 4.06 2.29 -9.85
N ASP A 42 3.08 3.18 -9.70
CA ASP A 42 3.29 4.53 -9.18
C ASP A 42 3.95 4.53 -7.78
N GLN A 43 3.58 3.59 -6.92
CA GLN A 43 4.19 3.45 -5.59
C GLN A 43 5.65 2.98 -5.66
N THR A 44 6.01 2.14 -6.64
CA THR A 44 7.35 1.55 -6.72
C THR A 44 8.30 2.34 -7.61
N ILE A 45 7.81 2.94 -8.70
CA ILE A 45 8.60 3.69 -9.68
C ILE A 45 9.22 4.96 -9.09
N VAL A 46 8.50 5.63 -8.20
CA VAL A 46 8.95 6.87 -7.57
C VAL A 46 10.14 6.62 -6.64
N THR A 47 10.26 5.42 -6.06
CA THR A 47 11.28 5.09 -5.04
C THR A 47 12.72 5.32 -5.50
N THR A 48 13.04 5.00 -6.75
CA THR A 48 14.39 5.15 -7.32
C THR A 48 14.65 6.55 -7.86
N ALA A 49 13.59 7.27 -8.23
CA ALA A 49 13.64 8.66 -8.67
C ALA A 49 13.74 9.65 -7.50
N LEU A 50 13.25 9.27 -6.31
CA LEU A 50 13.14 10.12 -5.13
C LEU A 50 14.45 10.83 -4.73
N PRO A 51 15.61 10.15 -4.63
CA PRO A 51 16.84 10.82 -4.23
C PRO A 51 17.25 11.92 -5.22
N LYS A 52 17.15 11.65 -6.53
CA LYS A 52 17.47 12.61 -7.59
C LYS A 52 16.48 13.78 -7.58
N LEU A 53 15.18 13.49 -7.46
CA LEU A 53 14.11 14.47 -7.40
C LEU A 53 14.30 15.44 -6.23
N ALA A 54 14.58 14.93 -5.03
CA ALA A 54 14.80 15.78 -3.87
C ALA A 54 16.09 16.57 -3.96
N SER A 55 17.11 16.05 -4.64
CA SER A 55 18.34 16.78 -4.94
C SER A 55 18.09 17.94 -5.92
N GLU A 56 17.28 17.74 -6.97
CA GLU A 56 16.90 18.78 -7.95
C GLU A 56 16.14 19.94 -7.29
N PHE A 57 15.22 19.63 -6.37
CA PHE A 57 14.48 20.64 -5.61
C PHE A 57 15.19 21.15 -4.35
N ARG A 58 16.39 20.64 -4.03
CA ARG A 58 17.15 20.93 -2.79
C ARG A 58 16.30 20.81 -1.52
N ALA A 59 15.50 19.75 -1.44
CA ALA A 59 14.45 19.57 -0.42
C ALA A 59 14.33 18.13 0.09
N LEU A 60 15.45 17.47 0.47
CA LEU A 60 15.39 16.14 1.10
C LEU A 60 14.59 16.13 2.42
N ASP A 61 14.55 17.24 3.16
CA ASP A 61 13.74 17.37 4.37
C ASP A 61 12.24 17.20 4.09
N ARG A 62 11.80 17.54 2.87
CA ARG A 62 10.42 17.34 2.40
C ARG A 62 10.23 16.07 1.58
N LEU A 63 11.28 15.29 1.34
CA LEU A 63 11.17 14.04 0.57
C LEU A 63 10.12 13.07 1.11
N PRO A 64 10.00 12.84 2.43
CA PRO A 64 9.04 11.84 2.89
C PRO A 64 7.59 12.30 2.64
N TRP A 65 7.32 13.60 2.49
CA TRP A 65 6.00 14.12 2.11
C TRP A 65 5.52 13.66 0.74
N VAL A 66 6.43 13.41 -0.21
CA VAL A 66 6.07 12.92 -1.56
C VAL A 66 5.37 11.56 -1.48
N VAL A 67 5.79 10.73 -0.54
CA VAL A 67 5.22 9.40 -0.30
C VAL A 67 4.04 9.49 0.67
N THR A 68 4.24 10.19 1.78
CA THR A 68 3.23 10.33 2.85
C THR A 68 1.96 11.00 2.35
N ALA A 69 2.02 12.04 1.52
CA ALA A 69 0.83 12.72 1.01
C ALA A 69 -0.07 11.79 0.16
N TYR A 70 0.54 10.96 -0.68
CA TYR A 70 -0.18 9.94 -1.45
C TYR A 70 -0.82 8.90 -0.53
N LEU A 71 -0.04 8.31 0.39
CA LEU A 71 -0.53 7.25 1.27
C LEU A 71 -1.58 7.77 2.27
N LEU A 72 -1.43 9.02 2.74
CA LEU A 72 -2.36 9.72 3.62
C LEU A 72 -3.73 9.87 2.96
N THR A 73 -3.81 10.42 1.75
CA THR A 73 -5.09 10.59 1.06
C THR A 73 -5.66 9.26 0.60
N THR A 74 -4.81 8.31 0.20
CA THR A 74 -5.23 6.94 -0.13
C THR A 74 -5.88 6.26 1.07
N ALA A 75 -5.17 6.14 2.19
CA ALA A 75 -5.70 5.48 3.39
C ALA A 75 -6.91 6.24 3.96
N GLY A 76 -6.80 7.57 4.06
CA GLY A 76 -7.83 8.43 4.66
C GLY A 76 -9.19 8.38 3.97
N LEU A 77 -9.21 8.24 2.65
CA LEU A 77 -10.43 8.25 1.85
C LEU A 77 -10.89 6.86 1.43
N MET A 78 -10.10 5.81 1.66
CA MET A 78 -10.44 4.46 1.21
C MET A 78 -11.77 3.95 1.78
N LEU A 79 -11.99 4.15 3.08
CA LEU A 79 -13.25 3.78 3.74
C LEU A 79 -14.43 4.62 3.21
N PHE A 80 -14.17 5.89 2.89
CA PHE A 80 -15.16 6.80 2.33
C PHE A 80 -15.64 6.40 0.94
N PHE A 81 -14.71 6.04 0.04
CA PHE A 81 -15.08 5.45 -1.23
C PHE A 81 -15.83 4.12 -1.07
N GLY A 82 -15.45 3.30 -0.09
CA GLY A 82 -16.19 2.08 0.25
C GLY A 82 -17.66 2.35 0.55
N GLN A 83 -17.95 3.44 1.26
CA GLN A 83 -19.33 3.83 1.56
C GLN A 83 -20.06 4.42 0.35
N ILE A 84 -19.41 5.28 -0.44
CA ILE A 84 -19.99 5.82 -1.68
C ILE A 84 -20.45 4.68 -2.61
N LEU A 85 -19.66 3.61 -2.71
CA LEU A 85 -19.95 2.44 -3.54
C LEU A 85 -21.19 1.64 -3.07
N THR A 86 -21.72 1.92 -1.87
CA THR A 86 -22.98 1.33 -1.41
C THR A 86 -24.22 2.02 -1.98
N ILE A 87 -24.11 3.27 -2.44
CA ILE A 87 -25.22 4.06 -2.96
C ILE A 87 -25.04 4.46 -4.44
N ALA A 88 -23.80 4.57 -4.90
CA ALA A 88 -23.45 5.00 -6.24
C ALA A 88 -23.10 3.80 -7.12
N ARG A 89 -23.26 3.98 -8.43
CA ARG A 89 -22.91 2.94 -9.41
C ARG A 89 -21.38 2.83 -9.49
N ALA A 90 -20.87 1.64 -9.20
CA ALA A 90 -19.43 1.42 -9.05
C ALA A 90 -18.62 1.75 -10.32
N LYS A 91 -19.19 1.52 -11.51
CA LYS A 91 -18.58 1.90 -12.79
C LYS A 91 -18.18 3.38 -12.85
N TRP A 92 -19.08 4.28 -12.46
CA TRP A 92 -18.83 5.73 -12.57
C TRP A 92 -17.87 6.22 -11.50
N ILE A 93 -17.94 5.66 -10.28
CA ILE A 93 -16.94 5.94 -9.24
C ILE A 93 -15.55 5.51 -9.70
N TYR A 94 -15.42 4.31 -10.27
CA TYR A 94 -14.17 3.82 -10.83
C TYR A 94 -13.60 4.75 -11.91
N VAL A 95 -14.43 5.14 -12.88
CA VAL A 95 -14.07 6.08 -13.95
C VAL A 95 -13.60 7.42 -13.39
N THR A 96 -14.35 8.01 -12.46
CA THR A 96 -13.97 9.28 -11.81
C THR A 96 -12.65 9.14 -11.05
N CYS A 97 -12.41 8.02 -10.37
CA CYS A 97 -11.17 7.79 -9.64
C CYS A 97 -9.95 7.65 -10.56
N ILE A 98 -10.10 7.01 -11.73
CA ILE A 98 -9.04 6.98 -12.75
C ILE A 98 -8.72 8.40 -13.21
N ILE A 99 -9.74 9.21 -13.54
CA ILE A 99 -9.54 10.58 -14.00
C ILE A 99 -8.81 11.42 -12.94
N ILE A 100 -9.23 11.34 -11.67
CA ILE A 100 -8.56 12.03 -10.56
C ILE A 100 -7.10 11.58 -10.43
N PHE A 101 -6.85 10.28 -10.52
CA PHE A 101 -5.49 9.72 -10.46
C PHE A 101 -4.62 10.28 -11.60
N GLU A 102 -5.11 10.27 -12.84
CA GLU A 102 -4.37 10.78 -13.99
C GLU A 102 -4.17 12.30 -13.95
N CYS A 103 -5.15 13.07 -13.49
CA CYS A 103 -4.96 14.51 -13.24
C CYS A 103 -3.85 14.75 -12.23
N GLY A 104 -3.80 13.98 -11.14
CA GLY A 104 -2.70 14.01 -10.18
C GLY A 104 -1.35 13.66 -10.83
N SER A 105 -1.31 12.63 -11.69
CA SER A 105 -0.10 12.24 -12.44
C SER A 105 0.40 13.38 -13.33
N ILE A 106 -0.49 14.10 -14.01
CA ILE A 106 -0.13 15.28 -14.81
C ILE A 106 0.49 16.36 -13.92
N VAL A 107 -0.15 16.70 -12.79
CA VAL A 107 0.34 17.72 -11.85
C VAL A 107 1.74 17.35 -11.35
N CYS A 108 1.98 16.08 -10.99
CA CYS A 108 3.30 15.60 -10.59
C CYS A 108 4.34 15.71 -11.72
N GLY A 109 3.97 15.30 -12.94
CA GLY A 109 4.87 15.32 -14.11
C GLY A 109 5.27 16.74 -14.55
N VAL A 110 4.40 17.74 -14.37
CA VAL A 110 4.70 19.15 -14.72
C VAL A 110 5.19 19.98 -13.54
N ALA A 111 5.37 19.38 -12.36
CA ALA A 111 5.73 20.10 -11.14
C ALA A 111 7.06 20.88 -11.28
N ARG A 112 7.03 22.14 -10.84
CA ARG A 112 8.18 23.06 -10.79
C ARG A 112 8.69 23.33 -9.37
N SER A 113 8.00 22.81 -8.36
CA SER A 113 8.40 22.89 -6.96
C SER A 113 7.98 21.62 -6.21
N MET A 114 8.64 21.36 -5.08
CA MET A 114 8.31 20.22 -4.22
C MET A 114 6.86 20.31 -3.69
N ASP A 115 6.37 21.50 -3.37
CA ASP A 115 5.00 21.67 -2.85
C ASP A 115 3.93 21.33 -3.89
N VAL A 116 4.14 21.71 -5.16
CA VAL A 116 3.24 21.34 -6.26
C VAL A 116 3.26 19.83 -6.50
N LEU A 117 4.44 19.21 -6.40
CA LEU A 117 4.57 17.76 -6.50
C LEU A 117 3.81 17.07 -5.36
N ILE A 118 3.99 17.50 -4.11
CA ILE A 118 3.30 16.95 -2.93
C ILE A 118 1.77 17.10 -3.10
N PHE A 119 1.30 18.24 -3.60
CA PHE A 119 -0.11 18.43 -3.93
C PHE A 119 -0.59 17.45 -5.00
N GLY A 120 0.17 17.28 -6.08
CA GLY A 120 -0.11 16.27 -7.11
C GLY A 120 -0.21 14.86 -6.54
N ARG A 121 0.72 14.48 -5.64
CA ARG A 121 0.71 13.19 -4.93
C ARG A 121 -0.54 13.02 -4.08
N ALA A 122 -0.97 14.07 -3.39
CA ALA A 122 -2.21 14.06 -2.62
C ALA A 122 -3.42 13.80 -3.53
N VAL A 123 -3.52 14.49 -4.66
CA VAL A 123 -4.60 14.28 -5.66
C VAL A 123 -4.56 12.87 -6.25
N GLN A 124 -3.38 12.36 -6.63
CA GLN A 124 -3.21 10.97 -7.07
C GLN A 124 -3.73 9.99 -6.01
N GLY A 125 -3.38 10.22 -4.74
CA GLY A 125 -3.79 9.36 -3.64
C GLY A 125 -5.31 9.33 -3.42
N VAL A 126 -6.04 10.43 -3.70
CA VAL A 126 -7.51 10.46 -3.71
C VAL A 126 -8.07 9.49 -4.76
N GLY A 127 -7.55 9.55 -6.00
CA GLY A 127 -7.96 8.64 -7.06
C GLY A 127 -7.63 7.18 -6.73
N ALA A 128 -6.43 6.94 -6.18
CA ALA A 128 -5.99 5.63 -5.74
C ALA A 128 -6.90 4.97 -4.69
N ALA A 129 -7.40 5.74 -3.73
CA ALA A 129 -8.31 5.26 -2.68
C ALA A 129 -9.57 4.58 -3.26
N GLY A 130 -10.17 5.22 -4.26
CA GLY A 130 -11.42 4.77 -4.86
C GLY A 130 -11.23 3.77 -5.99
N MET A 131 -10.11 3.80 -6.72
CA MET A 131 -9.84 2.85 -7.81
C MET A 131 -9.89 1.40 -7.33
N PHE A 132 -9.03 1.01 -6.38
CA PHE A 132 -8.94 -0.40 -5.97
C PHE A 132 -10.22 -0.90 -5.27
N THR A 133 -10.83 -0.05 -4.44
CA THR A 133 -12.11 -0.35 -3.78
C THR A 133 -13.25 -0.56 -4.79
N SER A 134 -13.27 0.24 -5.85
CA SER A 134 -14.24 0.09 -6.94
C SER A 134 -14.00 -1.20 -7.73
N ILE A 135 -12.74 -1.57 -8.01
CA ILE A 135 -12.40 -2.81 -8.70
C ILE A 135 -12.93 -4.02 -7.92
N ILE A 136 -12.65 -4.12 -6.61
CA ILE A 136 -13.17 -5.21 -5.76
C ILE A 136 -14.70 -5.27 -5.85
N THR A 137 -15.35 -4.10 -5.77
CA THR A 137 -16.81 -4.00 -5.80
C THR A 137 -17.39 -4.44 -7.14
N ILE A 138 -16.90 -3.91 -8.26
CA ILE A 138 -17.38 -4.25 -9.60
C ILE A 138 -17.12 -5.73 -9.87
N LEU A 139 -15.92 -6.23 -9.58
CA LEU A 139 -15.60 -7.64 -9.75
C LEU A 139 -16.57 -8.54 -8.97
N SER A 140 -16.93 -8.14 -7.75
CA SER A 140 -17.94 -8.85 -6.93
C SER A 140 -19.37 -8.78 -7.48
N GLN A 141 -19.67 -7.88 -8.40
CA GLN A 141 -20.98 -7.75 -9.04
C GLN A 141 -21.05 -8.52 -10.37
N ILE A 142 -19.97 -8.50 -11.15
CA ILE A 142 -19.95 -9.03 -12.52
C ILE A 142 -19.45 -10.47 -12.61
N THR A 143 -18.94 -11.04 -11.50
CA THR A 143 -18.37 -12.40 -11.48
C THR A 143 -18.99 -13.29 -10.43
N ASP A 144 -19.04 -14.57 -10.80
CA ASP A 144 -19.39 -15.65 -9.90
C ASP A 144 -18.35 -15.84 -8.81
N LEU A 145 -18.83 -16.38 -7.70
CA LEU A 145 -18.02 -16.56 -6.51
C LEU A 145 -16.84 -17.49 -6.77
N SER A 146 -17.01 -18.52 -7.60
CA SER A 146 -15.98 -19.50 -7.95
C SER A 146 -14.83 -18.94 -8.78
N THR A 147 -15.05 -17.88 -9.56
CA THR A 147 -14.02 -17.29 -10.46
C THR A 147 -13.22 -16.17 -9.79
N ARG A 148 -13.77 -15.56 -8.73
CA ARG A 148 -13.11 -14.47 -7.98
C ARG A 148 -11.69 -14.78 -7.51
N PRO A 149 -11.37 -15.97 -6.95
CA PRO A 149 -10.01 -16.24 -6.47
C PRO A 149 -8.97 -16.17 -7.59
N LEU A 150 -9.32 -16.67 -8.78
CA LEU A 150 -8.46 -16.60 -9.95
C LEU A 150 -8.20 -15.14 -10.35
N LEU A 151 -9.26 -14.34 -10.41
CA LEU A 151 -9.19 -12.93 -10.80
C LEU A 151 -8.43 -12.09 -9.75
N PHE A 152 -8.70 -12.29 -8.45
CA PHE A 152 -7.92 -11.65 -7.38
C PHE A 152 -6.46 -12.11 -7.39
N GLY A 153 -6.17 -13.36 -7.73
CA GLY A 153 -4.82 -13.89 -7.91
C GLY A 153 -4.04 -13.13 -8.98
N THR A 154 -4.68 -12.74 -10.09
CA THR A 154 -4.02 -11.93 -11.13
C THR A 154 -3.64 -10.51 -10.65
N PHE A 155 -4.36 -9.92 -9.69
CA PHE A 155 -3.90 -8.67 -9.07
C PHE A 155 -2.60 -8.87 -8.31
N GLY A 156 -2.46 -9.99 -7.59
CA GLY A 156 -1.20 -10.35 -6.94
C GLY A 156 -0.03 -10.47 -7.93
N ALA A 157 -0.28 -11.03 -9.12
CA ALA A 157 0.72 -11.09 -10.19
C ALA A 157 1.10 -9.69 -10.69
N VAL A 158 0.14 -8.79 -10.90
CA VAL A 158 0.40 -7.39 -11.30
C VAL A 158 1.20 -6.65 -10.23
N PHE A 159 0.86 -6.78 -8.94
CA PHE A 159 1.64 -6.21 -7.83
C PHE A 159 3.08 -6.74 -7.83
N GLY A 160 3.24 -8.04 -8.12
CA GLY A 160 4.57 -8.64 -8.25
C GLY A 160 5.35 -8.06 -9.42
N CYS A 161 4.76 -8.04 -10.62
CA CYS A 161 5.38 -7.45 -11.80
C CYS A 161 5.74 -5.98 -11.60
N SER A 162 4.83 -5.17 -11.04
CA SER A 162 5.07 -3.74 -10.80
C SER A 162 6.16 -3.49 -9.76
N SER A 163 6.33 -4.39 -8.79
CA SER A 163 7.39 -4.28 -7.79
C SER A 163 8.78 -4.37 -8.42
N VAL A 164 8.94 -5.16 -9.49
CA VAL A 164 10.19 -5.30 -10.26
C VAL A 164 10.32 -4.22 -11.33
N LEU A 165 9.25 -3.96 -12.08
CA LEU A 165 9.24 -2.96 -13.16
C LEU A 165 9.41 -1.53 -12.64
N GLY A 166 8.89 -1.23 -11.45
CA GLY A 166 8.95 0.11 -10.86
C GLY A 166 10.38 0.63 -10.74
N PRO A 167 11.25 0.01 -9.92
CA PRO A 167 12.63 0.46 -9.76
C PRO A 167 13.42 0.53 -11.08
N LEU A 168 13.20 -0.44 -11.98
CA LEU A 168 13.83 -0.50 -13.31
C LEU A 168 13.45 0.71 -14.18
N LEU A 169 12.15 0.93 -14.39
CA LEU A 169 11.65 2.03 -15.20
C LEU A 169 11.95 3.37 -14.54
N GLY A 170 11.78 3.48 -13.22
CA GLY A 170 12.04 4.70 -12.47
C GLY A 170 13.51 5.11 -12.53
N GLY A 171 14.42 4.15 -12.40
CA GLY A 171 15.85 4.37 -12.55
C GLY A 171 16.22 4.79 -13.98
N ALA A 172 15.74 4.03 -14.98
CA ALA A 172 15.99 4.32 -16.39
C ALA A 172 15.45 5.69 -16.82
N PHE A 173 14.24 6.06 -16.40
CA PHE A 173 13.68 7.39 -16.67
C PHE A 173 14.47 8.49 -15.97
N THR A 174 14.93 8.25 -14.74
CA THR A 174 15.70 9.24 -13.96
C THR A 174 17.07 9.51 -14.57
N ASP A 175 17.75 8.49 -15.08
CA ASP A 175 19.11 8.65 -15.63
C ASP A 175 19.12 9.02 -17.13
N HIS A 176 18.19 8.52 -17.94
CA HIS A 176 18.26 8.65 -19.41
C HIS A 176 17.27 9.63 -20.03
N VAL A 177 16.21 10.04 -19.32
CA VAL A 177 15.16 10.91 -19.89
C VAL A 177 14.84 12.07 -18.97
N THR A 178 13.96 11.85 -17.99
CA THR A 178 13.63 12.77 -16.89
C THR A 178 12.76 12.01 -15.89
N TRP A 179 12.95 12.26 -14.60
CA TRP A 179 12.12 11.67 -13.53
C TRP A 179 10.62 11.95 -13.72
N ARG A 180 10.25 12.99 -14.48
CA ARG A 180 8.86 13.35 -14.78
C ARG A 180 8.11 12.23 -15.49
N TRP A 181 8.79 11.40 -16.28
CA TRP A 181 8.20 10.23 -16.93
C TRP A 181 7.73 9.14 -15.97
N CYS A 182 8.22 9.14 -14.72
CA CYS A 182 7.70 8.27 -13.67
C CYS A 182 6.20 8.53 -13.40
N PHE A 183 5.72 9.74 -13.70
CA PHE A 183 4.31 10.11 -13.58
C PHE A 183 3.57 10.04 -14.91
N PHE A 184 4.19 10.45 -16.02
CA PHE A 184 3.54 10.42 -17.34
C PHE A 184 3.26 9.01 -17.86
N ILE A 185 4.01 7.98 -17.43
CA ILE A 185 3.74 6.59 -17.80
C ILE A 185 2.35 6.10 -17.34
N ASN A 186 1.79 6.72 -16.31
CA ASN A 186 0.45 6.38 -15.83
C ASN A 186 -0.63 6.75 -16.86
N LEU A 187 -0.47 7.86 -17.60
CA LEU A 187 -1.47 8.38 -18.53
C LEU A 187 -1.93 7.40 -19.61
N PRO A 188 -1.04 6.74 -20.38
CA PRO A 188 -1.48 5.75 -21.36
C PRO A 188 -2.14 4.53 -20.70
N LEU A 189 -1.65 4.09 -19.54
CA LEU A 189 -2.20 2.94 -18.82
C LEU A 189 -3.60 3.25 -18.26
N GLY A 190 -3.78 4.42 -17.64
CA GLY A 190 -5.05 4.92 -17.14
C GLY A 190 -6.04 5.22 -18.26
N GLY A 191 -5.57 5.78 -19.38
CA GLY A 191 -6.38 6.01 -20.57
C GLY A 191 -6.94 4.71 -21.15
N LEU A 192 -6.12 3.66 -21.27
CA LEU A 192 -6.58 2.35 -21.73
C LEU A 192 -7.54 1.69 -20.72
N SER A 193 -7.27 1.81 -19.42
CA SER A 193 -8.20 1.33 -18.38
C SER A 193 -9.54 2.06 -18.43
N LEU A 194 -9.52 3.38 -18.64
CA LEU A 194 -10.71 4.23 -18.78
C LEU A 194 -11.54 3.79 -19.99
N LEU A 195 -10.90 3.57 -21.14
CA LEU A 195 -11.57 3.05 -22.33
C LEU A 195 -12.20 1.67 -22.09
N ALA A 196 -11.47 0.76 -21.45
CA ALA A 196 -11.99 -0.55 -21.11
C ALA A 196 -13.17 -0.48 -20.13
N ALA A 197 -13.11 0.44 -19.15
CA ALA A 197 -14.19 0.69 -18.21
C ALA A 197 -15.46 1.20 -18.92
N LEU A 198 -15.31 2.19 -19.79
CA LEU A 198 -16.42 2.79 -20.53
C LEU A 198 -17.07 1.77 -21.47
N ALA A 199 -16.27 1.00 -22.23
CA ALA A 199 -16.75 0.09 -23.25
C ALA A 199 -17.31 -1.25 -22.70
N PHE A 200 -16.67 -1.85 -21.70
CA PHE A 200 -16.95 -3.24 -21.33
C PHE A 200 -17.57 -3.44 -19.95
N GLN A 201 -17.45 -2.48 -19.03
CA GLN A 201 -18.04 -2.65 -17.70
C GLN A 201 -19.54 -2.38 -17.70
N PRO A 202 -20.35 -3.25 -17.08
CA PRO A 202 -21.79 -3.03 -16.97
C PRO A 202 -22.08 -1.88 -16.01
N ASN A 203 -23.14 -1.14 -16.32
CA ASN A 203 -23.64 -0.05 -15.49
C ASN A 203 -24.57 -0.60 -14.41
N THR A 204 -24.04 -1.45 -13.54
CA THR A 204 -24.80 -2.15 -12.50
C THR A 204 -25.23 -1.19 -11.40
N LEU A 205 -26.47 -1.32 -10.95
CA LEU A 205 -26.92 -0.64 -9.75
C LEU A 205 -26.21 -1.23 -8.51
N PRO A 206 -25.92 -0.41 -7.50
CA PRO A 206 -25.36 -0.93 -6.25
C PRO A 206 -26.31 -1.98 -5.65
N PRO A 207 -25.79 -2.96 -4.88
CA PRO A 207 -26.62 -3.93 -4.20
C PRO A 207 -27.67 -3.18 -3.37
N ARG A 208 -28.96 -3.40 -3.65
CA ARG A 208 -30.08 -2.85 -2.86
C ARG A 208 -29.94 -3.34 -1.42
N LYS A 209 -29.30 -2.56 -0.55
CA LYS A 209 -29.63 -2.60 0.87
C LYS A 209 -31.06 -2.10 0.99
N SER A 210 -31.93 -2.89 1.63
CA SER A 210 -33.35 -2.57 1.87
C SER A 210 -33.57 -1.12 2.33
N TYR A 211 -32.63 -0.60 3.14
CA TYR A 211 -32.60 0.76 3.63
C TYR A 211 -32.58 1.87 2.56
N TYR A 212 -31.84 1.69 1.46
CA TYR A 212 -31.72 2.70 0.39
C TYR A 212 -32.77 2.52 -0.70
N ALA A 213 -33.59 1.48 -0.65
CA ALA A 213 -34.50 1.11 -1.73
C ALA A 213 -35.62 2.15 -1.95
N SER A 214 -36.10 2.79 -0.88
CA SER A 214 -37.17 3.79 -0.89
C SER A 214 -36.69 5.25 -0.93
N MET A 215 -35.38 5.49 -0.92
CA MET A 215 -34.79 6.83 -0.83
C MET A 215 -34.57 7.49 -2.19
N THR A 216 -34.79 8.81 -2.26
CA THR A 216 -34.40 9.63 -3.41
C THR A 216 -32.87 9.71 -3.54
N THR A 217 -32.35 10.10 -4.70
CA THR A 217 -30.90 10.25 -4.91
C THR A 217 -30.26 11.18 -3.88
N PHE A 218 -30.90 12.32 -3.58
CA PHE A 218 -30.40 13.26 -2.57
C PHE A 218 -30.37 12.64 -1.17
N GLN A 219 -31.44 11.94 -0.76
CA GLN A 219 -31.50 11.27 0.54
C GLN A 219 -30.44 10.18 0.69
N LYS A 220 -30.08 9.47 -0.39
CA LYS A 220 -28.98 8.50 -0.38
C LYS A 220 -27.63 9.17 -0.11
N TRP A 221 -27.34 10.28 -0.77
CA TRP A 221 -26.10 11.04 -0.55
C TRP A 221 -26.06 11.68 0.84
N ALA A 222 -27.19 12.21 1.33
CA ALA A 222 -27.28 12.78 2.67
C ALA A 222 -27.17 11.73 3.79
N SER A 223 -27.54 10.47 3.52
CA SER A 223 -27.44 9.36 4.48
C SER A 223 -26.06 8.68 4.53
N LEU A 224 -25.10 9.14 3.73
CA LEU A 224 -23.70 8.75 3.88
C LEU A 224 -23.16 9.19 5.25
N ASP A 225 -22.09 8.54 5.66
CA ASP A 225 -21.40 8.81 6.91
C ASP A 225 -20.32 9.86 6.72
N TRP A 226 -20.77 11.06 6.39
CA TRP A 226 -19.89 12.22 6.26
C TRP A 226 -19.11 12.50 7.54
N PHE A 227 -19.78 12.36 8.70
CA PHE A 227 -19.16 12.61 9.98
C PHE A 227 -18.08 11.57 10.32
N GLY A 228 -18.38 10.27 10.15
CA GLY A 228 -17.37 9.20 10.28
C GLY A 228 -16.21 9.38 9.30
N GLY A 229 -16.50 9.83 8.07
CA GLY A 229 -15.48 10.09 7.05
C GLY A 229 -14.53 11.22 7.44
N VAL A 230 -15.08 12.33 7.96
CA VAL A 230 -14.29 13.45 8.48
C VAL A 230 -13.46 13.02 9.69
N LEU A 231 -14.04 12.27 10.64
CA LEU A 231 -13.31 11.77 11.81
C LEU A 231 -12.17 10.81 11.42
N SER A 232 -12.44 9.88 10.51
CA SER A 232 -11.43 8.96 9.97
C SER A 232 -10.28 9.73 9.32
N LEU A 233 -10.59 10.64 8.39
CA LEU A 233 -9.59 11.44 7.70
C LEU A 233 -8.79 12.32 8.68
N ALA A 234 -9.47 13.02 9.58
CA ALA A 234 -8.84 13.87 10.59
C ALA A 234 -7.93 13.07 11.54
N SER A 235 -8.34 11.85 11.93
CA SER A 235 -7.52 10.98 12.78
C SER A 235 -6.21 10.60 12.08
N ILE A 236 -6.27 10.21 10.80
CA ILE A 236 -5.07 9.81 10.05
C ILE A 236 -4.16 11.02 9.80
N ILE A 237 -4.73 12.19 9.50
CA ILE A 237 -3.97 13.44 9.38
C ILE A 237 -3.26 13.78 10.70
N CYS A 238 -3.97 13.74 11.83
CA CYS A 238 -3.41 14.04 13.15
C CYS A 238 -2.38 13.01 13.61
N LEU A 239 -2.41 11.78 13.09
CA LEU A 239 -1.41 10.75 13.34
C LEU A 239 -0.15 10.94 12.48
N LEU A 240 -0.33 11.18 11.18
CA LEU A 240 0.78 11.20 10.23
C LEU A 240 1.56 12.53 10.24
N LEU A 241 0.90 13.68 10.43
CA LEU A 241 1.56 14.98 10.52
C LEU A 241 2.66 15.04 11.60
N PRO A 242 2.40 14.70 12.88
CA PRO A 242 3.42 14.78 13.91
C PRO A 242 4.54 13.75 13.71
N LEU A 243 4.24 12.55 13.16
CA LEU A 243 5.26 11.57 12.79
C LEU A 243 6.19 12.10 11.69
N GLN A 244 5.66 12.92 10.80
CA GLN A 244 6.38 13.50 9.67
C GLN A 244 7.20 14.74 10.05
N TRP A 245 6.76 15.51 11.05
CA TRP A 245 7.46 16.70 11.55
C TRP A 245 8.45 16.39 12.67
N GLY A 246 8.08 15.49 13.58
CA GLY A 246 8.84 15.18 14.79
C GLY A 246 10.24 14.66 14.47
N GLY A 247 11.26 15.33 15.02
CA GLY A 247 12.67 15.02 14.78
C GLY A 247 13.22 15.45 13.41
N VAL A 248 12.38 15.92 12.49
CA VAL A 248 12.81 16.37 11.16
C VAL A 248 12.76 17.89 11.05
N THR A 249 11.56 18.47 11.11
CA THR A 249 11.36 19.93 11.01
C THR A 249 11.01 20.57 12.36
N LYS A 250 10.51 19.77 13.30
CA LYS A 250 10.13 20.19 14.65
C LYS A 250 10.69 19.21 15.67
N PRO A 251 11.20 19.70 16.82
CA PRO A 251 11.49 18.86 17.97
C PRO A 251 10.28 18.04 18.41
N TRP A 252 10.50 16.88 19.03
CA TRP A 252 9.41 16.02 19.52
C TRP A 252 8.60 16.63 20.66
N ASP A 253 9.22 17.55 21.42
CA ASP A 253 8.61 18.33 22.50
C ASP A 253 7.92 19.62 22.02
N ASP A 254 7.92 19.89 20.71
CA ASP A 254 7.19 21.01 20.12
C ASP A 254 5.68 20.88 20.43
N LYS A 255 5.10 21.99 20.91
CA LYS A 255 3.68 22.04 21.31
C LYS A 255 2.74 21.57 20.20
N ALA A 256 3.05 21.83 18.93
CA ALA A 256 2.22 21.39 17.81
C ALA A 256 2.29 19.87 17.59
N VAL A 257 3.46 19.24 17.77
CA VAL A 257 3.63 17.79 17.64
C VAL A 257 2.82 17.07 18.73
N ILE A 258 2.98 17.49 19.99
CA ILE A 258 2.23 16.93 21.12
C ILE A 258 0.72 17.18 20.94
N ALA A 259 0.32 18.40 20.58
CA ALA A 259 -1.09 18.74 20.37
C ALA A 259 -1.73 17.86 19.30
N LEU A 260 -1.03 17.56 18.20
CA LEU A 260 -1.53 16.68 17.14
C LEU A 260 -1.68 15.23 17.61
N PHE A 261 -0.74 14.69 18.39
CA PHE A 261 -0.89 13.35 18.97
C PHE A 261 -2.06 13.25 19.96
N VAL A 262 -2.23 14.26 20.82
CA VAL A 262 -3.38 14.32 21.73
C VAL A 262 -4.68 14.43 20.95
N THR A 263 -4.71 15.30 19.94
CA THR A 263 -5.87 15.48 19.05
C THR A 263 -6.19 14.19 18.30
N PHE A 264 -5.17 13.45 17.83
CA PHE A 264 -5.35 12.12 17.25
C PHE A 264 -6.03 11.17 18.24
N GLY A 265 -5.55 11.09 19.49
CA GLY A 265 -6.16 10.22 20.51
C GLY A 265 -7.64 10.54 20.74
N VAL A 266 -7.98 11.83 20.87
CA VAL A 266 -9.36 12.30 21.06
C VAL A 266 -10.23 12.00 19.85
N ILE A 267 -9.79 12.37 18.64
CA ILE A 267 -10.55 12.14 17.39
C ILE A 267 -10.69 10.65 17.11
N PHE A 268 -9.67 9.84 17.39
CA PHE A 268 -9.73 8.40 17.19
C PHE A 268 -10.74 7.73 18.14
N ILE A 269 -10.77 8.12 19.42
CA ILE A 269 -11.80 7.66 20.36
C ILE A 269 -13.19 8.10 19.89
N ALA A 270 -13.33 9.35 19.44
CA ALA A 270 -14.59 9.86 18.88
C ALA A 270 -15.02 9.07 17.63
N PHE A 271 -14.08 8.73 16.74
CA PHE A 271 -14.31 7.92 15.55
C PHE A 271 -14.82 6.52 15.92
N ILE A 272 -14.12 5.81 16.81
CA ILE A 272 -14.56 4.47 17.23
C ILE A 272 -15.93 4.51 17.93
N THR A 273 -16.17 5.51 18.77
CA THR A 273 -17.46 5.70 19.46
C THR A 273 -18.58 5.98 18.46
N TRP A 274 -18.31 6.79 17.45
CA TRP A 274 -19.25 7.08 16.36
C TRP A 274 -19.57 5.84 15.53
N GLU A 275 -18.55 5.10 15.10
CA GLU A 275 -18.71 3.86 14.34
C GLU A 275 -19.51 2.83 15.14
N TYR A 276 -19.27 2.73 16.46
CA TYR A 276 -20.05 1.89 17.36
C TYR A 276 -21.52 2.31 17.40
N HIS A 277 -21.80 3.62 17.57
CA HIS A 277 -23.16 4.14 17.62
C HIS A 277 -23.92 3.95 16.29
N LYS A 278 -23.22 4.09 15.16
CA LYS A 278 -23.83 3.98 13.82
C LYS A 278 -24.06 2.53 13.37
N GLY A 279 -23.36 1.57 13.97
CA GLY A 279 -23.58 0.14 13.79
C GLY A 279 -23.33 -0.34 12.37
N GLU A 280 -24.28 -1.08 11.77
CA GLU A 280 -24.12 -1.67 10.43
C GLU A 280 -24.08 -0.64 9.27
N ARG A 281 -24.42 0.63 9.55
CA ARG A 281 -24.36 1.74 8.60
C ARG A 281 -23.03 2.50 8.65
N ALA A 282 -22.19 2.18 9.64
CA ALA A 282 -20.89 2.78 9.79
C ALA A 282 -19.97 2.39 8.62
N MET A 283 -18.97 3.21 8.35
CA MET A 283 -18.05 2.99 7.24
C MET A 283 -17.22 1.73 7.48
N LEU A 284 -16.85 1.52 8.74
CA LEU A 284 -16.16 0.38 9.29
C LEU A 284 -17.06 -0.33 10.30
N PRO A 285 -17.80 -1.38 9.91
CA PRO A 285 -18.58 -2.12 10.89
C PRO A 285 -17.65 -2.81 11.87
N LEU A 286 -17.64 -2.32 13.11
CA LEU A 286 -16.80 -2.84 14.19
C LEU A 286 -17.11 -4.31 14.52
N SER A 287 -18.24 -4.85 14.02
CA SER A 287 -18.54 -6.29 14.09
C SER A 287 -17.48 -7.16 13.39
N LEU A 288 -16.78 -6.64 12.39
CA LEU A 288 -15.66 -7.32 11.74
C LEU A 288 -14.47 -7.51 12.71
N LEU A 289 -14.26 -6.55 13.62
CA LEU A 289 -13.18 -6.62 14.63
C LEU A 289 -13.46 -7.66 15.72
N ARG A 290 -14.70 -8.16 15.83
CA ARG A 290 -15.02 -9.28 16.72
C ARG A 290 -14.45 -10.61 16.21
N ASN A 291 -14.15 -10.71 14.91
CA ASN A 291 -13.54 -11.91 14.34
C ASN A 291 -12.01 -11.85 14.49
N ARG A 292 -11.45 -12.78 15.28
CA ARG A 292 -10.00 -12.89 15.49
C ARG A 292 -9.19 -13.06 14.19
N THR A 293 -9.74 -13.74 13.18
CA THR A 293 -9.08 -13.91 11.88
C THR A 293 -9.00 -12.58 11.16
N GLN A 294 -10.04 -11.75 11.23
CA GLN A 294 -10.01 -10.41 10.64
C GLN A 294 -8.94 -9.54 11.31
N VAL A 295 -8.89 -9.54 12.65
CA VAL A 295 -7.93 -8.74 13.41
C VAL A 295 -6.49 -9.18 13.11
N GLY A 296 -6.23 -10.50 13.16
CA GLY A 296 -4.92 -11.06 12.87
C GLY A 296 -4.46 -10.80 11.43
N ALA A 297 -5.34 -10.99 10.45
CA ALA A 297 -5.02 -10.76 9.04
C ALA A 297 -4.82 -9.27 8.71
N SER A 298 -5.73 -8.39 9.14
CA SER A 298 -5.63 -6.94 8.92
C SER A 298 -4.41 -6.35 9.63
N GLY A 299 -4.16 -6.73 10.88
CA GLY A 299 -2.98 -6.29 11.62
C GLY A 299 -1.68 -6.85 11.03
N GLY A 300 -1.69 -8.10 10.58
CA GLY A 300 -0.57 -8.68 9.84
C GLY A 300 -0.28 -7.94 8.53
N ALA A 301 -1.32 -7.59 7.76
CA ALA A 301 -1.19 -6.81 6.53
C ALA A 301 -0.65 -5.39 6.78
N PHE A 302 -1.04 -4.76 7.89
CA PHE A 302 -0.48 -3.50 8.35
C PHE A 302 1.03 -3.61 8.60
N MET A 303 1.46 -4.60 9.40
CA MET A 303 2.87 -4.81 9.75
C MET A 303 3.71 -5.24 8.53
N ALA A 304 3.15 -6.09 7.67
CA ALA A 304 3.77 -6.48 6.41
C ALA A 304 4.05 -5.26 5.52
N ARG A 305 3.12 -4.28 5.47
CA ARG A 305 3.32 -3.08 4.66
C ARG A 305 4.37 -2.13 5.24
N ILE A 306 4.48 -2.04 6.57
CA ILE A 306 5.59 -1.33 7.24
C ILE A 306 6.92 -1.91 6.75
N ALA A 307 7.14 -3.22 6.95
CA ALA A 307 8.39 -3.87 6.59
C ALA A 307 8.72 -3.72 5.09
N PHE A 308 7.73 -3.91 4.22
CA PHE A 308 7.89 -3.81 2.77
C PHE A 308 8.29 -2.41 2.30
N LEU A 309 7.54 -1.37 2.69
CA LEU A 309 7.81 -0.02 2.20
C LEU A 309 9.10 0.56 2.81
N SER A 310 9.40 0.29 4.08
CA SER A 310 10.64 0.76 4.70
C SER A 310 11.88 0.24 3.95
N ALA A 311 11.94 -1.04 3.58
CA ALA A 311 13.06 -1.52 2.77
C ALA A 311 13.02 -1.00 1.32
N THR A 312 11.85 -1.00 0.69
CA THR A 312 11.69 -0.56 -0.70
C THR A 312 12.17 0.87 -0.92
N TYR A 313 11.84 1.79 -0.01
CA TYR A 313 12.19 3.20 -0.16
C TYR A 313 13.64 3.50 0.23
N TYR A 314 14.21 2.80 1.22
CA TYR A 314 15.53 3.15 1.78
C TYR A 314 16.68 2.30 1.25
N LEU A 315 16.41 1.17 0.61
CA LEU A 315 17.45 0.36 -0.03
C LEU A 315 18.12 1.06 -1.23
N PRO A 316 17.41 1.79 -2.12
CA PRO A 316 18.05 2.61 -3.16
C PRO A 316 19.01 3.64 -2.59
N PHE A 317 18.69 4.24 -1.44
CA PHE A 317 19.55 5.21 -0.78
C PHE A 317 20.89 4.62 -0.34
N TYR A 318 20.91 3.37 0.13
CA TYR A 318 22.17 2.67 0.44
C TYR A 318 23.06 2.56 -0.80
N TYR A 319 22.50 2.09 -1.91
CA TYR A 319 23.24 1.92 -3.17
C TYR A 319 23.70 3.25 -3.76
N GLN A 320 22.83 4.25 -3.76
CA GLN A 320 23.15 5.58 -4.28
C GLN A 320 24.19 6.28 -3.41
N ALA A 321 24.18 6.12 -2.07
CA ALA A 321 25.24 6.64 -1.21
C ALA A 321 26.62 6.00 -1.51
N LYS A 322 26.65 4.74 -1.98
CA LYS A 322 27.87 4.08 -2.47
C LYS A 322 28.29 4.48 -3.90
N GLY A 323 27.61 5.45 -4.50
CA GLY A 323 27.95 5.98 -5.82
C GLY A 323 27.29 5.26 -7.01
N ARG A 324 26.31 4.38 -6.75
CA ARG A 324 25.50 3.80 -7.83
C ARG A 324 24.58 4.87 -8.44
N SER A 325 24.37 4.83 -9.75
CA SER A 325 23.36 5.67 -10.41
C SER A 325 21.94 5.28 -10.00
N ALA A 326 20.93 6.08 -10.36
CA ALA A 326 19.54 5.74 -10.06
C ALA A 326 19.13 4.41 -10.73
N SER A 327 19.52 4.20 -11.99
CA SER A 327 19.31 2.96 -12.74
C SER A 327 19.99 1.77 -12.08
N GLN A 328 21.27 1.90 -11.70
CA GLN A 328 21.99 0.81 -11.05
C GLN A 328 21.37 0.47 -9.69
N SER A 329 21.00 1.49 -8.89
CA SER A 329 20.32 1.27 -7.62
C SER A 329 18.95 0.60 -7.79
N GLY A 330 18.23 0.91 -8.87
CA GLY A 330 16.99 0.23 -9.22
C GLY A 330 17.21 -1.24 -9.57
N ILE A 331 18.26 -1.55 -10.31
CA ILE A 331 18.69 -2.93 -10.62
C ILE A 331 19.08 -3.68 -9.34
N ASP A 332 19.84 -3.03 -8.46
CA ASP A 332 20.36 -3.62 -7.22
C ASP A 332 19.26 -3.93 -6.18
N VAL A 333 18.05 -3.37 -6.33
CA VAL A 333 16.86 -3.65 -5.49
C VAL A 333 15.98 -4.78 -6.06
N ILE A 334 16.19 -5.17 -7.31
CA ILE A 334 15.43 -6.28 -7.95
C ILE A 334 15.52 -7.58 -7.14
N PRO A 335 16.67 -7.99 -6.56
CA PRO A 335 16.73 -9.23 -5.80
C PRO A 335 15.72 -9.28 -4.65
N PHE A 336 15.54 -8.18 -3.92
CA PHE A 336 14.51 -8.07 -2.88
C PHE A 336 13.10 -8.23 -3.47
N MET A 337 12.77 -7.45 -4.51
CA MET A 337 11.43 -7.43 -5.12
C MET A 337 11.06 -8.77 -5.74
N LEU A 338 11.95 -9.33 -6.55
CA LEU A 338 11.74 -10.62 -7.20
C LEU A 338 11.60 -11.74 -6.17
N SER A 339 12.36 -11.68 -5.08
CA SER A 339 12.25 -12.66 -3.99
C SER A 339 10.91 -12.62 -3.27
N ILE A 340 10.29 -11.44 -3.15
CA ILE A 340 8.90 -11.33 -2.65
C ILE A 340 7.93 -12.01 -3.60
N VAL A 341 8.06 -11.78 -4.91
CA VAL A 341 7.20 -12.39 -5.93
C VAL A 341 7.35 -13.91 -5.91
N LEU A 342 8.59 -14.41 -5.91
CA LEU A 342 8.90 -15.83 -5.83
C LEU A 342 8.38 -16.44 -4.52
N GLY A 343 8.62 -15.78 -3.38
CA GLY A 343 8.08 -16.21 -2.09
C GLY A 343 6.55 -16.31 -2.10
N SER A 344 5.86 -15.32 -2.68
CA SER A 344 4.40 -15.34 -2.81
C SER A 344 3.90 -16.46 -3.73
N LEU A 345 4.61 -16.74 -4.82
CA LEU A 345 4.28 -17.84 -5.73
C LEU A 345 4.50 -19.20 -5.06
N ILE A 346 5.63 -19.38 -4.37
CA ILE A 346 5.96 -20.58 -3.61
C ILE A 346 4.91 -20.80 -2.51
N GLY A 347 4.60 -19.75 -1.74
CA GLY A 347 3.60 -19.80 -0.69
C GLY A 347 2.23 -20.20 -1.23
N SER A 348 1.77 -19.52 -2.27
CA SER A 348 0.47 -19.80 -2.91
C SER A 348 0.41 -21.23 -3.48
N THR A 349 1.49 -21.71 -4.11
CA THR A 349 1.58 -23.07 -4.66
C THR A 349 1.58 -24.12 -3.57
N LEU A 350 2.33 -23.89 -2.48
CA LEU A 350 2.37 -24.80 -1.35
C LEU A 350 0.99 -24.88 -0.70
N VAL A 351 0.31 -23.75 -0.50
CA VAL A 351 -1.07 -23.71 0.01
C VAL A 351 -2.04 -24.44 -0.92
N LYS A 352 -1.93 -24.29 -2.26
CA LYS A 352 -2.75 -25.05 -3.22
C LYS A 352 -2.53 -26.55 -3.05
N ARG A 353 -1.28 -26.99 -2.87
CA ARG A 353 -0.93 -28.41 -2.70
C ARG A 353 -1.31 -28.98 -1.34
N THR A 354 -1.05 -28.27 -0.24
CA THR A 354 -1.24 -28.77 1.13
C THR A 354 -2.62 -28.46 1.69
N GLY A 355 -3.29 -27.40 1.22
CA GLY A 355 -4.51 -26.85 1.79
C GLY A 355 -4.31 -26.01 3.05
N HIS A 356 -3.08 -25.88 3.57
CA HIS A 356 -2.79 -25.24 4.85
C HIS A 356 -1.98 -23.95 4.65
N TYR A 357 -2.60 -22.79 4.88
CA TYR A 357 -1.93 -21.48 4.79
C TYR A 357 -1.35 -20.99 6.12
N TRP A 358 -1.84 -21.49 7.26
CA TRP A 358 -1.50 -20.96 8.56
C TRP A 358 0.00 -21.07 8.88
N THR A 359 0.63 -22.21 8.57
CA THR A 359 2.06 -22.41 8.82
C THR A 359 2.90 -21.36 8.10
N LEU A 360 2.61 -21.09 6.84
CA LEU A 360 3.33 -20.08 6.05
C LEU A 360 3.03 -18.66 6.50
N LEU A 361 1.80 -18.38 6.91
CA LEU A 361 1.39 -17.08 7.44
C LEU A 361 2.19 -16.68 8.69
N VAL A 362 2.54 -17.64 9.55
CA VAL A 362 3.30 -17.41 10.78
C VAL A 362 4.81 -17.52 10.58
N THR A 363 5.27 -18.51 9.82
CA THR A 363 6.71 -18.77 9.64
C THR A 363 7.37 -17.86 8.61
N GLY A 364 6.66 -17.46 7.56
CA GLY A 364 7.16 -16.55 6.53
C GLY A 364 7.71 -15.24 7.11
N PRO A 365 6.94 -14.50 7.93
CA PRO A 365 7.42 -13.27 8.53
C PRO A 365 8.65 -13.47 9.42
N LEU A 366 8.78 -14.60 10.12
CA LEU A 366 9.98 -14.89 10.93
C LEU A 366 11.23 -15.05 10.06
N ILE A 367 11.11 -15.72 8.91
CA ILE A 367 12.20 -15.77 7.91
C ILE A 367 12.54 -14.36 7.43
N GLY A 368 11.51 -13.53 7.20
CA GLY A 368 11.66 -12.12 6.84
C GLY A 368 12.41 -11.32 7.90
N ALA A 369 12.09 -11.53 9.18
CA ALA A 369 12.76 -10.88 10.30
C ALA A 369 14.25 -11.21 10.37
N VAL A 370 14.64 -12.46 10.08
CA VAL A 370 16.05 -12.86 9.99
C VAL A 370 16.75 -12.12 8.85
N GLY A 371 16.14 -12.06 7.67
CA GLY A 371 16.69 -11.31 6.52
C GLY A 371 16.87 -9.82 6.82
N ALA A 372 15.88 -9.18 7.42
CA ALA A 372 15.95 -7.79 7.86
C ALA A 372 17.03 -7.58 8.94
N GLY A 373 17.17 -8.50 9.89
CA GLY A 373 18.20 -8.46 10.92
C GLY A 373 19.61 -8.60 10.36
N LEU A 374 19.80 -9.40 9.30
CA LEU A 374 21.08 -9.49 8.61
C LEU A 374 21.42 -8.19 7.87
N MET A 375 20.42 -7.48 7.32
CA MET A 375 20.63 -6.17 6.70
C MET A 375 21.13 -5.10 7.69
N PHE A 376 20.85 -5.24 8.99
CA PHE A 376 21.42 -4.37 10.02
C PHE A 376 22.94 -4.53 10.19
N THR A 377 23.51 -5.67 9.77
CA THR A 377 24.96 -5.94 9.86
C THR A 377 25.77 -5.37 8.70
N VAL A 378 25.12 -4.68 7.76
CA VAL A 378 25.74 -4.18 6.54
C VAL A 378 26.55 -2.92 6.85
N ASP A 379 27.67 -2.77 6.18
CA ASP A 379 28.56 -1.61 6.29
C ASP A 379 29.05 -1.14 4.90
N GLU A 380 29.83 -0.06 4.88
CA GLU A 380 30.40 0.51 3.67
C GLU A 380 31.26 -0.48 2.87
N THR A 381 31.87 -1.46 3.54
CA THR A 381 32.77 -2.46 2.94
C THR A 381 32.06 -3.72 2.47
N THR A 382 30.79 -3.89 2.84
CA THR A 382 30.04 -5.12 2.60
C THR A 382 29.95 -5.42 1.10
N PRO A 383 30.40 -6.62 0.65
CA PRO A 383 30.33 -7.02 -0.74
C PRO A 383 28.89 -7.11 -1.24
N THR A 384 28.64 -6.67 -2.48
CA THR A 384 27.32 -6.69 -3.11
C THR A 384 26.63 -8.08 -3.05
N PRO A 385 27.31 -9.21 -3.31
CA PRO A 385 26.67 -10.53 -3.25
C PRO A 385 26.11 -10.88 -1.86
N LYS A 386 26.78 -10.45 -0.79
CA LYS A 386 26.33 -10.68 0.59
C LYS A 386 25.03 -9.93 0.87
N LEU A 387 24.94 -8.67 0.45
CA LEU A 387 23.73 -7.86 0.57
C LEU A 387 22.57 -8.43 -0.27
N ILE A 388 22.85 -8.92 -1.48
CA ILE A 388 21.86 -9.59 -2.33
C ILE A 388 21.30 -10.83 -1.61
N GLY A 389 22.15 -11.64 -0.97
CA GLY A 389 21.69 -12.79 -0.17
C GLY A 389 20.73 -12.40 0.96
N TYR A 390 21.01 -11.30 1.66
CA TYR A 390 20.14 -10.79 2.72
C TYR A 390 18.80 -10.28 2.20
N GLN A 391 18.82 -9.57 1.06
CA GLN A 391 17.61 -9.14 0.36
C GLN A 391 16.73 -10.32 -0.05
N ILE A 392 17.34 -11.39 -0.58
CA ILE A 392 16.60 -12.57 -1.02
C ILE A 392 15.91 -13.23 0.17
N LEU A 393 16.61 -13.40 1.28
CA LEU A 393 16.04 -14.00 2.50
C LEU A 393 14.86 -13.17 3.03
N PHE A 394 15.04 -11.85 3.10
CA PHE A 394 13.99 -10.95 3.57
C PHE A 394 12.78 -10.97 2.61
N GLY A 395 13.05 -10.94 1.31
CA GLY A 395 12.03 -10.96 0.27
C GLY A 395 11.21 -12.24 0.26
N ILE A 396 11.86 -13.41 0.27
CA ILE A 396 11.17 -14.72 0.30
C ILE A 396 10.30 -14.82 1.55
N GLY A 397 10.84 -14.49 2.74
CA GLY A 397 10.10 -14.57 3.99
C GLY A 397 8.82 -13.71 3.96
N SER A 398 8.95 -12.46 3.54
CA SER A 398 7.80 -11.55 3.39
C SER A 398 6.81 -12.04 2.33
N GLY A 399 7.32 -12.52 1.19
CA GLY A 399 6.51 -13.02 0.08
C GLY A 399 5.64 -14.21 0.47
N LEU A 400 6.16 -15.15 1.25
CA LEU A 400 5.44 -16.36 1.67
C LEU A 400 4.12 -16.07 2.39
N ALA A 401 4.01 -14.93 3.08
CA ALA A 401 2.87 -14.61 3.93
C ALA A 401 2.00 -13.44 3.44
N VAL A 402 2.54 -12.52 2.62
CA VAL A 402 1.86 -11.25 2.30
C VAL A 402 0.47 -11.43 1.68
N GLN A 403 0.32 -12.39 0.76
CA GLN A 403 -0.98 -12.68 0.13
C GLN A 403 -1.88 -13.60 0.97
N LEU A 404 -1.31 -14.29 1.95
CA LEU A 404 -2.06 -15.23 2.79
C LEU A 404 -3.00 -14.51 3.77
N ALA A 405 -2.70 -13.25 4.13
CA ALA A 405 -3.61 -12.43 4.92
C ALA A 405 -4.95 -12.24 4.21
N MET A 406 -4.93 -11.80 2.95
CA MET A 406 -6.14 -11.63 2.14
C MET A 406 -6.86 -12.96 1.90
N LEU A 407 -6.11 -14.02 1.61
CA LEU A 407 -6.67 -15.37 1.42
C LEU A 407 -7.38 -15.88 2.69
N SER A 408 -6.80 -15.63 3.87
CA SER A 408 -7.39 -16.05 5.15
C SER A 408 -8.72 -15.36 5.43
N ILE A 409 -8.87 -14.10 5.05
CA ILE A 409 -10.14 -13.36 5.15
C ILE A 409 -11.18 -13.97 4.23
N GLN A 410 -10.82 -14.23 2.96
CA GLN A 410 -11.74 -14.85 2.02
C GLN A 410 -12.20 -16.23 2.49
N ALA A 411 -11.28 -17.02 3.07
CA ALA A 411 -11.61 -18.31 3.66
C ALA A 411 -12.54 -18.16 4.87
N GLU A 412 -12.24 -17.27 5.82
CA GLU A 412 -13.05 -17.05 7.03
C GLU A 412 -14.50 -16.68 6.68
N TYR A 413 -14.70 -15.80 5.71
CA TYR A 413 -16.02 -15.33 5.31
C TYR A 413 -16.63 -16.11 4.13
N ALA A 414 -16.12 -17.30 3.80
CA ALA A 414 -16.67 -18.15 2.73
C ALA A 414 -18.16 -18.48 2.95
N ASP A 415 -18.60 -18.59 4.21
CA ASP A 415 -20.02 -18.82 4.58
C ASP A 415 -20.87 -17.54 4.53
N ARG A 416 -20.23 -16.37 4.50
CA ARG A 416 -20.86 -15.04 4.53
C ARG A 416 -20.28 -14.16 3.43
N VAL A 417 -20.45 -14.65 2.21
CA VAL A 417 -19.92 -14.05 0.97
C VAL A 417 -20.18 -12.55 0.85
N SER A 418 -21.32 -12.06 1.32
CA SER A 418 -21.68 -10.64 1.28
C SER A 418 -20.72 -9.75 2.07
N LEU A 419 -20.03 -10.30 3.08
CA LEU A 419 -19.05 -9.59 3.91
C LEU A 419 -17.63 -9.62 3.32
N ILE A 420 -17.31 -10.54 2.40
CA ILE A 420 -15.96 -10.68 1.82
C ILE A 420 -15.44 -9.36 1.23
N PRO A 421 -16.20 -8.60 0.41
CA PRO A 421 -15.72 -7.33 -0.13
C PRO A 421 -15.36 -6.34 0.97
N GLN A 422 -16.22 -6.18 1.97
CA GLN A 422 -16.02 -5.24 3.07
C GLN A 422 -14.82 -5.62 3.95
N ALA A 423 -14.71 -6.89 4.30
CA ALA A 423 -13.59 -7.45 5.04
C ALA A 423 -12.25 -7.32 4.30
N SER A 424 -12.26 -7.52 2.98
CA SER A 424 -11.09 -7.37 2.11
C SER A 424 -10.67 -5.90 1.99
N SER A 425 -11.62 -4.99 1.81
CA SER A 425 -11.37 -3.55 1.78
C SER A 425 -10.80 -3.05 3.11
N PHE A 426 -11.29 -3.56 4.26
CA PHE A 426 -10.72 -3.21 5.55
C PHE A 426 -9.27 -3.69 5.71
N ASN A 427 -8.97 -4.92 5.29
CA ASN A 427 -7.60 -5.41 5.26
C ASN A 427 -6.68 -4.56 4.38
N GLN A 428 -7.18 -4.14 3.21
CA GLN A 428 -6.43 -3.25 2.33
C GLN A 428 -6.23 -1.86 2.94
N PHE A 429 -7.24 -1.32 3.63
CA PHE A 429 -7.12 -0.08 4.40
C PHE A 429 -6.03 -0.17 5.46
N CYS A 430 -6.02 -1.25 6.27
CA CYS A 430 -4.97 -1.50 7.25
C CYS A 430 -3.58 -1.61 6.60
N GLN A 431 -3.50 -2.29 5.44
CA GLN A 431 -2.27 -2.37 4.66
C GLN A 431 -1.79 -0.95 4.26
N MET A 432 -2.65 -0.11 3.67
CA MET A 432 -2.26 1.25 3.27
C MET A 432 -1.87 2.14 4.44
N LEU A 433 -2.60 2.07 5.56
CA LEU A 433 -2.28 2.80 6.78
C LEU A 433 -0.92 2.37 7.36
N GLY A 434 -0.64 1.06 7.38
CA GLY A 434 0.66 0.52 7.79
C GLY A 434 1.79 1.04 6.89
N GLY A 435 1.55 1.12 5.58
CA GLY A 435 2.51 1.73 4.67
C GLY A 435 2.79 3.20 4.97
N ALA A 436 1.76 4.00 5.21
CA ALA A 436 1.89 5.42 5.51
C ALA A 436 2.70 5.66 6.80
N ILE A 437 2.34 4.93 7.87
CA ILE A 437 3.02 5.01 9.16
C ILE A 437 4.46 4.48 9.05
N GLY A 438 4.67 3.37 8.34
CA GLY A 438 5.99 2.76 8.18
C GLY A 438 6.98 3.65 7.46
N VAL A 439 6.55 4.35 6.40
CA VAL A 439 7.39 5.34 5.70
C VAL A 439 7.69 6.54 6.60
N ALA A 440 6.69 7.07 7.32
CA ALA A 440 6.91 8.18 8.23
C ALA A 440 7.91 7.81 9.35
N ILE A 441 7.74 6.67 10.00
CA ILE A 441 8.67 6.17 11.03
C ILE A 441 10.07 5.96 10.45
N ALA A 442 10.19 5.29 9.30
CA ALA A 442 11.47 5.04 8.65
C ALA A 442 12.20 6.34 8.29
N GLY A 443 11.50 7.33 7.76
CA GLY A 443 12.08 8.64 7.43
C GLY A 443 12.53 9.42 8.65
N THR A 444 11.75 9.38 9.71
CA THR A 444 12.10 10.04 10.97
C THR A 444 13.28 9.35 11.65
N ILE A 445 13.35 8.02 11.66
CA ILE A 445 14.53 7.27 12.11
C ILE A 445 15.74 7.67 11.27
N PHE A 446 15.62 7.63 9.94
CA PHE A 446 16.71 7.95 9.03
C PHE A 446 17.25 9.37 9.25
N SER A 447 16.37 10.37 9.31
CA SER A 447 16.76 11.79 9.46
C SER A 447 17.43 12.08 10.80
N ASN A 448 16.86 11.56 11.91
CA ASN A 448 17.44 11.71 13.24
C ASN A 448 18.81 11.04 13.33
N GLN A 449 18.93 9.82 12.81
CA GLN A 449 20.19 9.07 12.83
C GLN A 449 21.23 9.69 11.90
N LEU A 450 20.82 10.23 10.74
CA LEU A 450 21.73 10.93 9.83
C LEU A 450 22.34 12.16 10.50
N SER A 451 21.52 12.95 11.20
CA SER A 451 22.02 14.08 11.97
C SER A 451 23.05 13.65 13.01
N LYS A 452 22.70 12.65 13.84
CA LYS A 452 23.59 12.13 14.88
C LYS A 452 24.89 11.53 14.31
N ASN A 453 24.79 10.76 13.24
CA ASN A 453 25.93 10.06 12.65
C ASN A 453 26.86 11.02 11.88
N LEU A 454 26.32 12.09 11.28
CA LEU A 454 27.16 13.15 10.70
C LEU A 454 27.98 13.85 11.78
N ASP A 455 27.37 14.13 12.95
CA ASP A 455 28.09 14.74 14.08
C ASP A 455 29.16 13.80 14.67
N ILE A 456 29.02 12.48 14.54
CA ILE A 456 30.01 11.51 15.02
C ILE A 456 31.13 11.32 13.99
N TYR A 457 30.77 10.90 12.78
CA TYR A 457 31.73 10.43 11.78
C TYR A 457 32.26 11.55 10.88
N ALA A 458 31.51 12.64 10.72
CA ALA A 458 31.79 13.72 9.78
C ALA A 458 31.80 15.11 10.45
N HIS A 459 32.18 15.18 11.73
CA HIS A 459 32.27 16.42 12.51
C HIS A 459 33.22 17.48 11.92
N SER A 460 34.17 17.04 11.09
CA SER A 460 35.11 17.91 10.38
C SER A 460 34.48 18.63 9.17
N LEU A 461 33.25 18.26 8.78
CA LEU A 461 32.54 18.94 7.70
C LEU A 461 32.05 20.32 8.14
N PRO A 462 32.23 21.35 7.30
CA PRO A 462 31.61 22.65 7.52
C PRO A 462 30.07 22.55 7.69
N PRO A 463 29.43 23.37 8.55
CA PRO A 463 27.98 23.29 8.79
C PRO A 463 27.11 23.43 7.53
N ASN A 464 27.55 24.24 6.56
CA ASN A 464 26.86 24.39 5.26
C ASN A 464 26.91 23.11 4.42
N ILE A 465 27.99 22.32 4.52
CA ILE A 465 28.14 21.04 3.85
C ILE A 465 27.32 19.96 4.55
N ILE A 466 27.31 19.95 5.89
CA ILE A 466 26.44 19.05 6.66
C ILE A 466 24.97 19.28 6.28
N HIS A 467 24.55 20.55 6.17
CA HIS A 467 23.23 20.90 5.68
C HIS A 467 23.00 20.42 4.24
N GLY A 468 23.98 20.59 3.35
CA GLY A 468 23.94 20.08 1.98
C GLY A 468 23.77 18.56 1.88
N VAL A 469 24.51 17.79 2.69
CA VAL A 469 24.41 16.31 2.73
C VAL A 469 23.06 15.85 3.29
N LYS A 470 22.49 16.58 4.26
CA LYS A 470 21.12 16.36 4.75
C LYS A 470 20.07 16.71 3.68
N GLN A 471 20.40 17.58 2.73
CA GLN A 471 19.51 18.09 1.67
C GLN A 471 19.67 17.41 0.30
N SER A 472 20.77 16.70 0.06
CA SER A 472 20.99 15.88 -1.14
C SER A 472 22.04 14.78 -0.90
N VAL A 473 21.74 13.55 -1.35
CA VAL A 473 22.72 12.45 -1.38
C VAL A 473 23.82 12.72 -2.39
N THR A 474 23.57 13.50 -3.44
CA THR A 474 24.57 13.78 -4.47
C THR A 474 25.68 14.69 -3.98
N VAL A 475 25.43 15.49 -2.94
CA VAL A 475 26.44 16.38 -2.32
C VAL A 475 27.60 15.57 -1.74
N ILE A 476 27.36 14.31 -1.32
CA ILE A 476 28.43 13.39 -0.88
C ILE A 476 29.52 13.26 -1.96
N PHE A 477 29.17 13.36 -3.24
CA PHE A 477 30.07 13.20 -4.37
C PHE A 477 30.81 14.46 -4.80
N GLU A 478 30.40 15.61 -4.26
CA GLU A 478 31.10 16.89 -4.44
C GLU A 478 32.20 17.08 -3.38
N LEU A 479 32.25 16.21 -2.36
CA LEU A 479 33.23 16.26 -1.29
C LEU A 479 34.60 15.71 -1.71
N PRO A 480 35.70 16.24 -1.12
CA PRO A 480 37.02 15.62 -1.21
C PRO A 480 36.96 14.14 -0.78
N PRO A 481 37.78 13.24 -1.38
CA PRO A 481 37.72 11.80 -1.13
C PRO A 481 37.77 11.41 0.36
N GLU A 482 38.57 12.12 1.16
CA GLU A 482 38.73 11.88 2.60
C GLU A 482 37.46 12.22 3.39
N MET A 483 36.79 13.31 3.04
CA MET A 483 35.54 13.74 3.67
C MET A 483 34.32 12.94 3.17
N ARG A 484 34.38 12.48 1.92
CA ARG A 484 33.36 11.64 1.30
C ARG A 484 33.19 10.31 2.03
N ALA A 485 34.29 9.65 2.42
CA ALA A 485 34.23 8.39 3.15
C ALA A 485 33.47 8.51 4.49
N ALA A 486 33.73 9.60 5.23
CA ALA A 486 33.03 9.92 6.48
C ALA A 486 31.52 10.15 6.27
N ALA A 487 31.14 10.93 5.25
CA ALA A 487 29.75 11.18 4.91
C ALA A 487 29.00 9.89 4.48
N VAL A 488 29.64 9.05 3.66
CA VAL A 488 29.07 7.74 3.26
C VAL A 488 28.85 6.84 4.46
N LYS A 489 29.84 6.76 5.37
CA LYS A 489 29.74 5.96 6.60
C LYS A 489 28.59 6.43 7.49
N ALA A 490 28.47 7.74 7.71
CA ALA A 490 27.36 8.32 8.47
C ALA A 490 26.00 7.97 7.83
N TYR A 491 25.92 8.03 6.50
CA TYR A 491 24.71 7.70 5.75
C TYR A 491 24.32 6.24 5.92
N ILE A 492 25.25 5.31 5.71
CA ILE A 492 25.02 3.87 5.82
C ILE A 492 24.63 3.49 7.25
N LYS A 493 25.34 3.99 8.26
CA LYS A 493 24.97 3.76 9.68
C LYS A 493 23.61 4.29 10.07
N SER A 494 23.08 5.27 9.35
CA SER A 494 21.72 5.77 9.57
C SER A 494 20.67 4.84 8.97
N LEU A 495 20.99 4.15 7.89
CA LEU A 495 20.11 3.17 7.24
C LEU A 495 20.00 1.86 8.02
N ASP A 496 21.03 1.48 8.80
CA ASP A 496 20.98 0.30 9.67
C ASP A 496 19.71 0.31 10.54
N TYR A 497 19.42 1.44 11.19
CA TYR A 497 18.24 1.62 12.04
C TYR A 497 16.91 1.61 11.27
N VAL A 498 16.93 1.90 9.97
CA VAL A 498 15.74 1.77 9.12
C VAL A 498 15.48 0.29 8.81
N PHE A 499 16.52 -0.49 8.54
CA PHE A 499 16.37 -1.91 8.27
C PHE A 499 15.98 -2.71 9.52
N ILE A 500 16.49 -2.33 10.70
CA ILE A 500 16.10 -3.01 11.94
C ILE A 500 14.62 -2.80 12.29
N LEU A 501 13.96 -1.74 11.80
CA LEU A 501 12.52 -1.53 11.98
C LEU A 501 11.68 -2.69 11.41
N ALA A 502 12.15 -3.34 10.35
CA ALA A 502 11.44 -4.46 9.74
C ALA A 502 11.45 -5.72 10.63
N VAL A 503 12.44 -5.88 11.53
CA VAL A 503 12.54 -7.03 12.44
C VAL A 503 11.35 -7.11 13.41
N PRO A 504 11.07 -6.10 14.26
CA PRO A 504 9.91 -6.13 15.14
C PRO A 504 8.60 -6.12 14.35
N ALA A 505 8.52 -5.45 13.20
CA ALA A 505 7.33 -5.48 12.35
C ALA A 505 7.01 -6.91 11.89
N CYS A 506 8.00 -7.65 11.39
CA CYS A 506 7.86 -9.05 11.01
C CYS A 506 7.56 -9.97 12.21
N GLY A 507 8.14 -9.71 13.38
CA GLY A 507 7.84 -10.45 14.61
C GLY A 507 6.39 -10.27 15.05
N VAL A 508 5.90 -9.03 15.10
CA VAL A 508 4.50 -8.72 15.44
C VAL A 508 3.55 -9.28 14.37
N TRP A 509 3.94 -9.24 13.10
CA TRP A 509 3.18 -9.89 12.02
C TRP A 509 3.00 -11.39 12.27
N ALA A 510 4.07 -12.12 12.62
CA ALA A 510 3.97 -13.54 12.95
C ALA A 510 3.03 -13.79 14.15
N LEU A 511 3.13 -12.97 15.20
CA LEU A 511 2.25 -13.06 16.38
C LEU A 511 0.78 -12.82 16.03
N LEU A 512 0.49 -11.84 15.18
CA LEU A 512 -0.88 -11.58 14.70
C LEU A 512 -1.39 -12.72 13.80
N GLY A 513 -0.49 -13.41 13.08
CA GLY A 513 -0.80 -14.63 12.36
C GLY A 513 -1.33 -15.76 13.26
N LEU A 514 -0.93 -15.81 14.54
CA LEU A 514 -1.45 -16.81 15.50
C LEU A 514 -2.95 -16.61 15.80
N MET A 515 -3.46 -15.39 15.67
CA MET A 515 -4.89 -15.10 15.85
C MET A 515 -5.75 -15.62 14.69
N VAL A 516 -5.14 -15.85 13.53
CA VAL A 516 -5.84 -16.34 12.34
C VAL A 516 -6.23 -17.79 12.52
N ARG A 517 -7.52 -18.08 12.32
CA ARG A 517 -8.03 -19.45 12.38
C ARG A 517 -7.38 -20.29 11.26
N ASN A 518 -6.87 -21.47 11.62
CA ASN A 518 -6.25 -22.39 10.68
C ASN A 518 -7.33 -23.21 9.94
N TRP A 519 -7.83 -22.68 8.82
CA TRP A 519 -8.72 -23.42 7.95
C TRP A 519 -7.93 -24.28 6.94
N ASN A 520 -8.38 -25.51 6.73
CA ASN A 520 -7.94 -26.27 5.56
C ASN A 520 -8.78 -25.87 4.35
N LEU A 521 -8.15 -25.21 3.37
CA LEU A 521 -8.85 -24.66 2.21
C LEU A 521 -9.50 -25.72 1.34
N LYS A 522 -8.91 -26.93 1.24
CA LYS A 522 -9.49 -28.02 0.44
C LYS A 522 -10.78 -28.54 1.06
N ARG A 523 -10.79 -28.68 2.39
CA ARG A 523 -11.98 -29.08 3.14
C ARG A 523 -13.06 -27.99 3.09
N ARG A 524 -12.65 -26.73 3.31
CA ARG A 524 -13.56 -25.58 3.32
C ARG A 524 -14.22 -25.35 1.96
N ALA A 525 -13.47 -25.55 0.87
CA ALA A 525 -14.00 -25.56 -0.49
C ALA A 525 -15.08 -26.63 -0.71
N GLY A 526 -14.91 -27.82 -0.14
CA GLY A 526 -15.89 -28.90 -0.19
C GLY A 526 -17.16 -28.62 0.61
N GLU A 527 -17.01 -28.04 1.81
CA GLU A 527 -18.12 -27.74 2.73
C GLU A 527 -19.04 -26.62 2.23
N THR A 528 -18.50 -25.60 1.58
CA THR A 528 -19.29 -24.45 1.10
C THR A 528 -19.79 -24.60 -0.35
N GLY A 529 -19.61 -25.77 -0.97
CA GLY A 529 -19.86 -25.98 -2.41
C GLY A 529 -18.96 -25.11 -3.31
N TYR A 530 -17.96 -24.46 -2.73
CA TYR A 530 -17.06 -23.54 -3.39
C TYR A 530 -15.93 -24.35 -4.03
N ARG A 531 -16.17 -24.87 -5.25
CA ARG A 531 -15.09 -25.36 -6.13
C ARG A 531 -14.25 -24.16 -6.63
N GLY A 532 -13.59 -23.46 -5.71
CA GLY A 532 -12.66 -22.39 -6.04
C GLY A 532 -11.40 -22.99 -6.65
N GLY A 533 -11.29 -22.96 -7.99
CA GLY A 533 -10.01 -23.02 -8.71
C GLY A 533 -9.04 -24.16 -8.39
N VAL A 534 -9.52 -25.30 -7.89
CA VAL A 534 -8.72 -26.53 -7.78
C VAL A 534 -9.02 -27.42 -8.99
N GLN A 535 -8.62 -26.93 -10.16
CA GLN A 535 -8.15 -27.78 -11.25
C GLN A 535 -6.73 -27.35 -11.61
#